data_AF-A0A8J9SH68-F1
#
_entry.id   AF-A0A8J9SH68-F1
#
_cell.length_a   1.000
_cell.length_b   1.000
_cell.length_c   1.000
_cell.angle_alpha   90.00
_cell.angle_beta   90.00
_cell.angle_gamma   90.00
#
_symmetry.space_group_name_H-M   'P 1'
#
loop_
_entity.id
_entity.type
_entity.pdbx_description
1 polymer ?
#
loop_
_entity_poly.entity_id
_entity_poly.type
_entity_poly.pdbx_seq_one_letter_code
_entity_poly.pdbx_strand_id
1 'polypeptide(L)'
;ELIVQWSRRIDELEQSGVRLVMVSIGSPEKGRQLIQHLEIPSGEDYLFVDPVNALYDAISLNRGVDRTFFNINTPLAFVERLTKEDGMKDLVNILGKWSK
;
A
#
# COMPACT_ATOMS: atom_id res chain seq x y z
N GLU A 1 3.33 -3.02 1.82
CA GLU A 1 3.04 -4.45 2.04
C GLU A 1 1.77 -4.93 1.33
N LEU A 2 0.59 -4.34 1.55
CA LEU A 2 -0.64 -4.75 0.84
C LEU A 2 -0.47 -4.78 -0.68
N ILE A 3 0.25 -3.81 -1.23
CA ILE A 3 0.60 -3.75 -2.66
C ILE A 3 1.43 -4.98 -3.13
N VAL A 4 2.31 -5.51 -2.27
CA VAL A 4 3.14 -6.70 -2.57
C VAL A 4 2.32 -7.99 -2.43
N GLN A 5 1.38 -8.03 -1.48
CA GLN A 5 0.46 -9.15 -1.35
C GLN A 5 -0.51 -9.20 -2.53
N TRP A 6 -1.01 -8.03 -2.96
CA TRP A 6 -1.84 -7.88 -4.14
C TRP A 6 -1.09 -8.30 -5.42
N SER A 7 0.14 -7.85 -5.62
CA SER A 7 0.89 -8.16 -6.86
C SER A 7 1.12 -9.66 -7.05
N ARG A 8 1.18 -10.44 -5.96
CA ARG A 8 1.27 -11.91 -6.00
C ARG A 8 -0.02 -12.61 -6.45
N ARG A 9 -1.15 -11.90 -6.47
CA ARG A 9 -2.50 -12.43 -6.76
C ARG A 9 -3.16 -11.76 -7.96
N ILE A 10 -2.42 -10.97 -8.73
CA ILE A 10 -2.98 -10.17 -9.82
C ILE A 10 -3.70 -11.06 -10.85
N ASP A 11 -3.06 -12.15 -11.26
CA ASP A 11 -3.62 -13.08 -12.26
C ASP A 11 -4.91 -13.76 -11.76
N GLU A 12 -4.94 -14.17 -10.49
CA GLU A 12 -6.12 -14.78 -9.84
C GLU A 12 -7.30 -13.81 -9.82
N LEU A 13 -7.03 -12.55 -9.45
CA LEU A 13 -8.04 -11.49 -9.38
C LEU A 13 -8.58 -11.16 -10.77
N GLU A 14 -7.71 -11.01 -11.77
CA GLU A 14 -8.13 -10.74 -13.14
C GLU A 14 -8.97 -11.87 -13.74
N GLN A 15 -8.61 -13.14 -13.49
CA GLN A 15 -9.40 -14.29 -13.89
C GLN A 15 -10.79 -14.32 -13.23
N SER A 16 -10.90 -13.80 -12.01
CA SER A 16 -12.19 -13.63 -11.32
C SER A 16 -13.01 -12.42 -11.81
N GLY A 17 -12.50 -11.66 -12.78
CA GLY A 17 -13.13 -10.43 -13.27
C GLY A 17 -12.99 -9.24 -12.32
N VAL A 18 -12.11 -9.33 -11.32
CA VAL A 18 -11.87 -8.29 -10.33
C VAL A 18 -10.63 -7.50 -10.72
N ARG A 19 -10.79 -6.20 -10.93
CA ARG A 19 -9.67 -5.27 -11.13
C ARG A 19 -9.46 -4.42 -9.89
N LEU A 20 -8.29 -4.56 -9.27
CA LEU A 20 -7.88 -3.72 -8.15
C LEU A 20 -6.92 -2.65 -8.68
N VAL A 21 -7.12 -1.40 -8.25
CA VAL A 21 -6.22 -0.28 -8.54
C VAL A 21 -5.74 0.33 -7.24
N MET A 22 -4.50 0.80 -7.23
CA MET A 22 -3.92 1.50 -6.10
C MET A 22 -4.01 3.01 -6.34
N VAL A 23 -4.44 3.75 -5.33
CA VAL A 23 -4.36 5.21 -5.34
C VAL A 23 -3.45 5.64 -4.20
N SER A 24 -2.43 6.42 -4.53
CA SER A 24 -1.47 7.00 -3.58
C SER A 24 -1.60 8.51 -3.55
N ILE A 25 -1.43 9.11 -2.37
CA ILE A 25 -1.33 10.56 -2.21
C ILE A 25 0.14 10.97 -2.39
N GLY A 26 0.41 12.00 -3.20
CA GLY A 26 1.76 12.55 -3.35
C GLY A 26 2.14 12.84 -4.79
N SER A 27 3.45 13.00 -5.07
CA SER A 27 3.90 13.28 -6.44
C SER A 27 3.95 12.00 -7.29
N PRO A 28 3.59 12.07 -8.59
CA PRO A 28 3.68 10.93 -9.51
C PRO A 28 5.08 10.30 -9.53
N GLU A 29 6.11 11.12 -9.40
CA GLU A 29 7.51 10.68 -9.35
C GLU A 29 7.77 9.72 -8.18
N LYS A 30 7.29 10.04 -6.98
CA LYS A 30 7.42 9.16 -5.80
C LYS A 30 6.64 7.86 -5.97
N GLY A 31 5.47 7.93 -6.62
CA GLY A 31 4.68 6.74 -6.96
C GLY A 31 5.45 5.81 -7.89
N ARG A 32 6.07 6.34 -8.94
CA ARG A 32 6.90 5.53 -9.85
C ARG A 32 8.09 4.90 -9.14
N GLN A 33 8.81 5.68 -8.33
CA GLN A 33 9.93 5.18 -7.53
C GLN A 33 9.51 4.03 -6.62
N LEU A 34 8.31 4.10 -6.01
CA LEU A 34 7.77 3.04 -5.18
C LEU A 34 7.56 1.74 -5.98
N ILE A 35 6.95 1.80 -7.15
CA ILE A 35 6.70 0.61 -7.99
C ILE A 35 8.02 -0.02 -8.44
N GLN A 36 8.96 0.80 -8.93
CA GLN A 36 10.27 0.32 -9.36
C GLN A 36 11.01 -0.37 -8.22
N HIS A 37 10.98 0.22 -7.02
CA HIS A 37 11.65 -0.31 -5.85
C HIS A 37 11.02 -1.61 -5.32
N LEU A 38 9.70 -1.76 -5.46
CA LEU A 38 8.98 -2.96 -5.08
C LEU A 38 9.02 -4.06 -6.16
N GLU A 39 9.60 -3.76 -7.33
CA GLU A 39 9.79 -4.69 -8.45
C GLU A 39 8.45 -5.33 -8.88
N ILE A 40 7.36 -4.54 -8.84
CA ILE A 40 6.03 -5.02 -9.18
C ILE A 40 5.89 -5.01 -10.72
N PRO A 41 5.71 -6.17 -11.37
CA PRO A 41 5.53 -6.24 -12.81
C PRO A 41 4.29 -5.45 -13.23
N SER A 42 4.44 -4.58 -14.23
CA SER A 42 3.36 -3.72 -14.74
C SER A 42 2.67 -2.87 -13.66
N GLY A 43 3.31 -2.65 -12.50
CA GLY A 43 2.68 -1.94 -11.38
C GLY A 43 2.30 -0.49 -11.67
N GLU A 44 2.94 0.13 -12.67
CA GLU A 44 2.59 1.48 -13.13
C GLU A 44 1.19 1.54 -13.74
N ASP A 45 0.70 0.45 -14.35
CA ASP A 45 -0.65 0.40 -14.96
C ASP A 45 -1.77 0.40 -13.91
N TYR A 46 -1.42 0.02 -12.67
CA TYR A 46 -2.36 -0.11 -11.56
C TYR A 46 -2.19 0.98 -10.51
N LEU A 47 -1.18 1.85 -10.63
CA LEU A 47 -0.91 2.93 -9.68
C LEU A 47 -1.39 4.28 -10.21
N PHE A 48 -2.41 4.82 -9.55
CA PHE A 48 -2.85 6.19 -9.70
C PHE A 48 -2.27 7.04 -8.58
N VAL A 49 -1.78 8.22 -8.93
CA VAL A 49 -1.25 9.16 -7.94
C VAL A 49 -2.14 10.39 -7.92
N ASP A 50 -2.64 10.72 -6.74
CA ASP A 50 -3.49 11.86 -6.46
C ASP A 50 -2.68 12.97 -5.78
N PRO A 51 -2.07 13.89 -6.56
CA PRO A 51 -1.18 14.91 -6.02
C PRO A 51 -1.90 16.01 -5.24
N VAL A 52 -3.21 16.17 -5.46
CA VAL A 52 -4.02 17.25 -4.88
C VAL A 52 -5.08 16.72 -3.92
N ASN A 53 -5.06 15.41 -3.60
CA ASN A 53 -6.00 14.73 -2.73
C ASN A 53 -7.47 14.80 -3.20
N ALA A 54 -7.69 15.06 -4.50
CA ALA A 54 -9.02 15.29 -5.06
C ALA A 54 -9.91 14.05 -5.02
N LEU A 55 -9.34 12.86 -5.23
CA LEU A 55 -10.09 11.61 -5.15
C LEU A 55 -10.53 11.35 -3.70
N TYR A 56 -9.60 11.50 -2.76
CA TYR A 56 -9.84 11.28 -1.34
C TYR A 56 -10.90 12.23 -0.78
N ASP A 57 -10.91 13.49 -1.24
CA ASP A 57 -11.96 14.46 -0.95
C ASP A 57 -13.31 14.01 -1.54
N ALA A 58 -13.33 13.61 -2.82
CA ALA A 58 -14.55 13.22 -3.53
C ALA A 58 -15.23 12.00 -2.91
N ILE A 59 -14.47 11.00 -2.47
CA ILE A 59 -15.01 9.76 -1.89
C ILE A 59 -15.06 9.81 -0.36
N SER A 60 -14.82 11.00 0.24
CA SER A 60 -14.83 11.23 1.70
C SER A 60 -13.94 10.26 2.49
N LEU A 61 -12.88 9.74 1.86
CA LEU A 61 -11.92 8.83 2.48
C LEU A 61 -11.10 9.55 3.57
N ASN A 62 -11.00 10.88 3.51
CA ASN A 62 -10.30 11.73 4.48
C ASN A 62 -10.84 11.61 5.92
N ARG A 63 -12.15 11.37 6.13
CA ARG A 63 -12.69 11.12 7.48
C ARG A 63 -12.16 9.82 8.09
N GLY A 64 -11.79 8.85 7.26
CA GLY A 64 -11.21 7.57 7.67
C GLY A 64 -9.71 7.65 7.86
N VAL A 65 -8.97 8.34 6.98
CA VAL A 65 -7.51 8.49 7.05
C VAL A 65 -7.08 9.21 8.34
N ASP A 66 -7.71 10.34 8.67
CA ASP A 66 -7.43 11.05 9.92
C ASP A 66 -7.74 10.18 11.15
N ARG A 67 -8.79 9.35 11.08
CA ARG A 67 -9.15 8.41 12.15
C ARG A 67 -8.33 7.13 12.17
N THR A 68 -7.58 6.79 11.11
CA THR A 68 -6.89 5.48 10.97
C THR A 68 -5.38 5.65 11.13
N PHE A 69 -4.79 6.73 10.59
CA PHE A 69 -3.37 7.03 10.77
C PHE A 69 -3.06 7.65 12.14
N PHE A 70 -4.03 8.34 12.79
CA PHE A 70 -3.87 8.90 14.13
C PHE A 70 -4.56 8.09 15.26
N ASN A 71 -5.04 6.87 14.97
CA ASN A 71 -5.62 6.00 16.01
C ASN A 71 -4.57 5.12 16.70
N ILE A 72 -4.78 4.88 17.99
CA ILE A 72 -4.01 3.98 18.86
C ILE A 72 -4.03 2.51 18.38
N ASN A 73 -4.91 2.16 17.44
CA ASN A 73 -4.95 0.82 16.85
C ASN A 73 -3.73 0.49 15.97
N THR A 74 -3.01 1.48 15.46
CA THR A 74 -1.77 1.26 14.70
C THR A 74 -0.71 0.57 15.57
N PRO A 75 -0.36 1.07 16.78
CA PRO A 75 0.55 0.36 17.68
C PRO A 75 0.06 -1.04 18.07
N LEU A 76 -1.25 -1.23 18.30
CA LEU A 76 -1.82 -2.54 18.62
C LEU A 76 -1.69 -3.55 17.48
N ALA A 77 -1.95 -3.13 16.23
CA ALA A 77 -1.75 -3.98 15.05
C ALA A 77 -0.26 -4.34 14.85
N PHE A 78 0.66 -3.44 15.17
CA PHE A 78 2.09 -3.75 15.22
C PHE A 78 2.43 -4.75 16.35
N VAL A 79 1.84 -4.61 17.53
CA VAL A 79 2.04 -5.54 18.67
C VAL A 79 1.49 -6.94 18.37
N GLU A 80 0.30 -7.05 17.80
CA GLU A 80 -0.31 -8.33 17.39
C GLU A 80 0.51 -9.02 16.29
N ARG A 81 1.24 -8.23 15.52
CA ARG A 81 2.09 -8.71 14.45
C ARG A 81 3.47 -9.13 14.94
N LEU A 82 3.98 -8.50 15.99
CA LEU A 82 5.19 -8.89 16.71
C LEU A 82 5.02 -10.22 17.46
N THR A 83 3.79 -10.58 17.85
CA THR A 83 3.49 -11.84 18.53
C THR A 83 3.31 -13.05 17.60
N LYS A 84 3.33 -12.87 16.27
CA LYS A 84 3.30 -13.96 15.28
C LYS A 84 4.72 -14.31 14.81
N GLU A 85 5.07 -15.59 14.77
CA GLU A 85 6.42 -16.09 14.42
C GLU A 85 7.00 -15.49 13.13
N ASP A 86 6.16 -15.26 12.11
CA ASP A 86 6.56 -14.69 10.82
C ASP A 86 5.97 -13.30 10.54
N GLY A 87 5.22 -12.72 11.48
CA GLY A 87 4.45 -11.49 11.24
C GLY A 87 5.31 -10.31 10.81
N MET A 88 6.55 -10.24 11.30
CA MET A 88 7.47 -9.13 11.06
C MET A 88 8.39 -9.30 9.84
N LYS A 89 8.55 -10.50 9.28
CA LYS A 89 9.57 -10.77 8.23
C LYS A 89 9.35 -9.91 6.99
N ASP A 90 8.11 -9.80 6.53
CA ASP A 90 7.76 -8.99 5.36
C ASP A 90 7.96 -7.49 5.61
N LEU A 91 7.62 -7.00 6.81
CA LEU A 91 7.85 -5.59 7.19
C LEU A 91 9.33 -5.26 7.25
N VAL A 92 10.14 -6.10 7.90
CA VAL A 92 11.59 -5.89 8.03
C VAL A 92 12.27 -5.92 6.66
N ASN A 93 11.86 -6.84 5.78
CA ASN A 93 12.38 -6.91 4.42
C ASN A 93 12.03 -5.65 3.61
N ILE A 94 10.79 -5.14 3.73
CA ILE A 94 10.37 -3.91 3.04
C ILE A 94 11.08 -2.67 3.62
N LEU A 95 11.14 -2.54 4.95
CA LEU A 95 11.76 -1.37 5.62
C LEU A 95 13.29 -1.36 5.49
N GLY A 96 13.94 -2.53 5.47
CA GLY A 96 15.38 -2.64 5.24
C GLY A 96 15.81 -2.13 3.87
N LYS A 97 14.90 -2.09 2.89
CA LYS A 97 15.16 -1.47 1.59
C LYS A 97 15.08 0.07 1.61
N TRP A 98 14.54 0.70 2.67
CA TRP A 98 14.43 2.16 2.80
C TRP A 98 15.58 2.82 3.58
N SER A 99 16.35 2.07 4.38
CA SER A 99 17.41 2.64 5.24
C SER A 99 18.78 2.76 4.55
N LYS A 100 18.84 2.80 3.21
CA LYS A 100 20.07 2.95 2.43
C LYS A 100 19.96 4.09 1.44
#